data_AF-A0A3P7E1U6-F1
#
_entry.id   AF-A0A3P7E1U6-F1
#
_cell.length_a   1.000
_cell.length_b   1.000
_cell.length_c   1.000
_cell.angle_alpha   90.00
_cell.angle_beta   90.00
_cell.angle_gamma   90.00
#
_symmetry.space_group_name_H-M   'P 1'
#
loop_
_entity.id
_entity.type
_entity.pdbx_description
1 polymer ?
#
loop_
_entity_poly.entity_id
_entity_poly.type
_entity_poly.pdbx_seq_one_letter_code
_entity_poly.pdbx_strand_id
1 'polypeptide(L)'
;MENVHLIVMLNYFENMVVKSLDEIYGDIVYNFRYLRENEMQQFADQSEIDHIFAIHFTTYTTEGGKYIPWIKKQLLAKGVRFIKRHINTVRDLFDEFDIIVNCAGLNGGKVAGDGDDKNMFPIRGIIFEVIFDSIFLNKLVYI
;
A
#
# COMPACT_ATOMS: atom_id res chain seq x y z
N MET A 1 -14.57 2.91 -0.65
CA MET A 1 -13.68 1.96 0.05
C MET A 1 -14.45 0.66 0.14
N GLU A 2 -13.81 -0.44 -0.23
CA GLU A 2 -14.42 -1.78 -0.19
C GLU A 2 -13.67 -2.61 0.85
N ASN A 3 -14.41 -3.38 1.65
CA ASN A 3 -13.83 -4.39 2.53
C ASN A 3 -13.19 -5.48 1.68
N VAL A 4 -11.97 -5.86 2.02
CA VAL A 4 -11.27 -6.99 1.42
C VAL A 4 -10.76 -7.93 2.50
N HIS A 5 -10.73 -9.21 2.17
CA HIS A 5 -10.12 -10.24 2.99
C HIS A 5 -8.71 -10.49 2.46
N LEU A 6 -7.72 -10.15 3.26
CA LEU A 6 -6.32 -10.42 2.94
C LEU A 6 -5.88 -11.71 3.63
N ILE A 7 -5.25 -12.58 2.84
CA ILE A 7 -4.53 -13.75 3.35
C ILE A 7 -3.08 -13.57 2.94
N VAL A 8 -2.20 -13.51 3.93
CA VAL A 8 -0.75 -13.45 3.70
C VAL A 8 -0.19 -14.81 4.10
N MET A 9 0.38 -15.55 3.14
CA MET A 9 1.07 -16.81 3.37
C MET A 9 2.57 -16.61 3.18
N LEU A 10 3.36 -17.06 4.15
CA LEU A 10 4.80 -16.99 4.10
C LEU A 10 5.41 -18.35 4.45
N ASN A 11 6.51 -18.70 3.79
CA ASN A 11 7.25 -19.93 4.07
C ASN A 11 8.08 -19.80 5.36
N TYR A 12 8.53 -20.91 5.93
CA TYR A 12 9.21 -20.98 7.23
C TYR A 12 10.37 -19.98 7.44
N PHE A 13 11.09 -19.62 6.36
CA PHE A 13 12.18 -18.65 6.40
C PHE A 13 11.71 -17.22 6.73
N GLU A 14 10.41 -16.94 6.59
CA GLU A 14 9.80 -15.62 6.75
C GLU A 14 8.89 -15.53 7.98
N ASN A 15 8.99 -16.49 8.91
CA ASN A 15 8.32 -16.46 10.21
C ASN A 15 8.45 -15.13 10.96
N MET A 16 9.60 -14.47 10.81
CA MET A 16 9.86 -13.17 11.42
C MET A 16 9.00 -12.05 10.84
N VAL A 17 8.59 -12.17 9.57
CA VAL A 17 7.69 -11.24 8.88
C VAL A 17 6.26 -11.40 9.37
N VAL A 18 5.77 -12.63 9.54
CA VAL A 18 4.41 -12.83 10.10
C VAL A 18 4.32 -12.27 11.53
N LYS A 19 5.35 -12.51 12.35
CA LYS A 19 5.40 -11.95 13.71
C LYS A 19 5.44 -10.42 13.71
N SER A 20 6.21 -9.80 12.83
CA SER A 20 6.23 -8.34 12.75
C SER A 20 4.89 -7.79 12.23
N LEU A 21 4.20 -8.49 11.33
CA LEU A 21 2.85 -8.11 10.91
C LEU A 21 1.85 -8.21 12.05
N ASP A 22 1.93 -9.23 12.91
CA ASP A 22 1.11 -9.34 14.13
C ASP A 22 1.38 -8.15 15.07
N GLU A 23 2.66 -7.88 15.38
CA GLU A 23 3.04 -6.76 16.24
C GLU A 23 2.59 -5.38 15.72
N ILE A 24 2.58 -5.19 14.40
CA ILE A 24 2.25 -3.89 13.78
C ILE A 24 0.75 -3.76 13.52
N TYR A 25 0.10 -4.81 13.02
CA TYR A 25 -1.27 -4.74 12.50
C TYR A 25 -2.30 -5.50 13.34
N GLY A 26 -1.89 -6.40 14.23
CA GLY A 26 -2.80 -7.32 14.95
C GLY A 26 -3.97 -6.61 15.63
N ASP A 27 -3.70 -5.43 16.20
CA ASP A 27 -4.70 -4.60 16.90
C ASP A 27 -5.36 -3.51 16.03
N ILE A 28 -4.92 -3.34 14.79
CA ILE A 28 -5.39 -2.28 13.87
C ILE A 28 -6.40 -2.82 12.87
N VAL A 29 -6.12 -3.98 12.30
CA VAL A 29 -6.97 -4.58 11.25
C VAL A 29 -8.08 -5.41 11.87
N TYR A 30 -9.15 -5.63 11.11
CA TYR A 30 -10.27 -6.42 11.60
C TYR A 30 -9.98 -7.91 11.47
N ASN A 31 -10.44 -8.70 12.43
CA ASN A 31 -10.39 -10.17 12.40
C ASN A 31 -8.98 -10.74 12.11
N PHE A 32 -7.94 -10.08 12.65
CA PHE A 32 -6.58 -10.62 12.57
C PHE A 32 -6.51 -11.96 13.29
N ARG A 33 -5.97 -12.97 12.61
CA ARG A 33 -5.71 -14.29 13.19
C ARG A 33 -4.77 -15.08 12.29
N TYR A 34 -4.08 -16.03 12.89
CA TYR A 34 -3.43 -17.10 12.15
C TYR A 34 -4.48 -18.02 11.50
N LEU A 35 -4.20 -18.50 10.28
CA LEU A 35 -5.01 -19.53 9.64
C LEU A 35 -4.82 -20.85 10.37
N ARG A 36 -5.90 -21.64 10.41
CA ARG A 36 -5.87 -23.02 10.88
C ARG A 36 -5.37 -23.93 9.77
N GLU A 37 -4.83 -25.10 10.14
CA GLU A 37 -4.34 -26.10 9.18
C GLU A 37 -5.35 -26.45 8.08
N ASN A 38 -6.63 -26.61 8.44
CA ASN A 38 -7.69 -26.90 7.47
C ASN A 38 -8.01 -25.73 6.52
N GLU A 39 -7.69 -24.50 6.90
CA GLU A 39 -7.81 -23.33 6.01
C GLU A 39 -6.60 -23.23 5.08
N MET A 40 -5.40 -23.58 5.57
CA MET A 40 -4.16 -23.60 4.77
C MET A 40 -4.20 -24.64 3.65
N GLN A 41 -4.92 -25.76 3.83
CA GLN A 41 -5.12 -26.80 2.81
C GLN A 41 -5.73 -26.28 1.49
N GLN A 42 -6.33 -25.09 1.49
CA GLN A 42 -6.86 -24.48 0.27
C GLN A 42 -5.78 -23.84 -0.61
N PHE A 43 -4.58 -23.63 -0.07
CA PHE A 43 -3.54 -22.82 -0.71
C PHE A 43 -2.19 -23.54 -0.82
N ALA A 44 -1.98 -24.61 -0.06
CA ALA A 44 -0.74 -25.37 -0.06
C ALA A 44 -1.01 -26.88 -0.11
N ASP A 45 -0.13 -27.60 -0.81
CA ASP A 45 -0.13 -29.06 -0.81
C ASP A 45 0.24 -29.58 0.59
N GLN A 46 -0.24 -30.78 0.94
CA GLN A 46 -0.05 -31.36 2.29
C GLN A 46 1.41 -31.44 2.72
N SER A 47 2.35 -31.61 1.78
CA SER A 47 3.79 -31.67 2.07
C SER A 47 4.40 -30.35 2.53
N GLU A 48 3.70 -29.23 2.37
CA GLU A 48 4.21 -27.89 2.69
C GLU A 48 3.53 -27.26 3.93
N ILE A 49 2.43 -27.84 4.42
CA ILE A 49 1.62 -27.27 5.51
C ILE A 49 2.44 -27.04 6.79
N ASP A 50 3.30 -27.99 7.15
CA ASP A 50 4.18 -27.87 8.34
C ASP A 50 5.24 -26.78 8.18
N HIS A 51 5.36 -26.20 6.98
CA HIS A 51 6.37 -25.22 6.62
C HIS A 51 5.80 -23.84 6.25
N ILE A 52 4.48 -23.64 6.40
CA ILE A 52 3.80 -22.42 5.98
C ILE A 52 3.14 -21.77 7.20
N PHE A 53 3.30 -20.45 7.30
CA PHE A 53 2.58 -19.61 8.26
C PHE A 53 1.71 -18.65 7.49
N ALA A 54 0.45 -18.57 7.90
CA ALA A 54 -0.52 -17.75 7.21
C ALA A 54 -1.34 -16.93 8.20
N ILE A 55 -1.57 -15.66 7.87
CA ILE A 55 -2.48 -14.78 8.61
C ILE A 55 -3.64 -14.36 7.73
N HIS A 56 -4.80 -14.20 8.35
CA HIS A 56 -6.00 -13.65 7.75
C HIS A 56 -6.36 -12.38 8.48
N PHE A 57 -6.72 -11.34 7.73
CA PHE A 57 -7.36 -10.15 8.26
C PHE A 57 -8.27 -9.49 7.24
N THR A 58 -9.17 -8.64 7.73
CA THR A 58 -10.07 -7.82 6.91
C THR A 58 -9.60 -6.37 6.97
N THR A 59 -9.46 -5.76 5.80
CA THR A 59 -9.01 -4.36 5.65
C THR A 59 -9.77 -3.65 4.53
N TYR A 60 -9.48 -2.38 4.30
CA TYR A 60 -10.04 -1.60 3.20
C TYR A 60 -9.04 -1.47 2.06
N THR A 61 -9.52 -1.56 0.82
CA THR A 61 -8.74 -1.13 -0.34
C THR A 61 -9.13 0.27 -0.79
N THR A 62 -8.13 0.99 -1.30
CA THR A 62 -8.31 2.23 -2.04
C THR A 62 -7.75 2.06 -3.44
N GLU A 63 -8.60 2.19 -4.45
CA GLU A 63 -8.16 2.23 -5.85
C GLU A 63 -7.69 3.65 -6.18
N GLY A 64 -6.39 3.82 -6.42
CA GLY A 64 -5.80 5.14 -6.71
C GLY A 64 -6.49 5.86 -7.87
N GLY A 65 -6.87 5.10 -8.92
CA GLY A 65 -7.61 5.61 -10.08
C GLY A 65 -8.97 6.24 -9.76
N LYS A 66 -9.62 5.83 -8.67
CA LYS A 66 -10.90 6.41 -8.20
C LYS A 66 -10.70 7.42 -7.08
N TYR A 67 -9.81 7.12 -6.14
CA TYR A 67 -9.62 7.92 -4.94
C TYR A 67 -8.98 9.28 -5.26
N ILE A 68 -7.98 9.32 -6.15
CA ILE A 68 -7.28 10.56 -6.49
C ILE A 68 -8.21 11.56 -7.22
N PRO A 69 -8.99 11.17 -8.24
CA PRO A 69 -10.00 12.07 -8.82
C PRO A 69 -11.05 12.55 -7.81
N TRP A 70 -11.48 11.67 -6.89
CA TRP A 70 -12.43 12.04 -5.86
C TRP A 70 -11.86 13.11 -4.92
N ILE A 71 -10.65 12.93 -4.37
CA ILE A 71 -9.98 13.94 -3.54
C ILE A 71 -9.81 15.25 -4.30
N LYS A 72 -9.36 15.19 -5.56
CA LYS A 72 -9.19 16.39 -6.39
C LYS A 72 -10.49 17.18 -6.50
N LYS A 73 -11.63 16.49 -6.69
CA LYS A 73 -12.96 17.12 -6.71
C LYS A 73 -13.30 17.77 -5.36
N GLN A 74 -13.01 17.12 -4.24
CA GLN A 74 -13.24 17.70 -2.90
C GLN A 74 -12.41 18.97 -2.68
N LEU A 75 -11.14 18.97 -3.11
CA LEU A 75 -10.25 20.12 -2.97
C LEU A 75 -10.67 21.29 -3.87
N LEU A 76 -11.04 21.02 -5.12
CA LEU A 76 -11.59 22.04 -6.03
C LEU A 76 -12.86 22.68 -5.46
N ALA A 77 -13.75 21.89 -4.87
CA ALA A 77 -14.96 22.40 -4.22
C ALA A 77 -14.68 23.32 -3.02
N LYS A 78 -13.50 23.17 -2.39
CA LYS A 78 -13.00 24.04 -1.32
C LYS A 78 -12.19 25.24 -1.83
N GLY A 79 -12.14 25.46 -3.15
CA GLY A 79 -11.42 26.58 -3.76
C GLY A 79 -9.91 26.38 -3.92
N VAL A 80 -9.40 25.17 -3.72
CA VAL A 80 -7.98 24.86 -3.94
C VAL A 80 -7.66 24.96 -5.43
N ARG A 81 -6.62 25.73 -5.76
CA ARG A 81 -6.13 25.88 -7.15
C ARG A 81 -5.08 24.82 -7.46
N PHE A 82 -5.23 24.15 -8.61
CA PHE A 82 -4.24 23.20 -9.12
C PHE A 82 -3.43 23.85 -10.24
N ILE A 83 -2.12 23.95 -10.06
CA ILE A 83 -1.20 24.57 -11.01
C ILE A 83 -0.23 23.49 -11.52
N LYS A 84 -0.17 23.30 -12.84
CA LYS A 84 0.83 22.41 -13.45
C LYS A 84 2.12 23.21 -13.66
N ARG A 85 3.14 22.94 -12.85
CA ARG A 85 4.45 23.60 -12.89
C ARG A 85 5.54 22.60 -12.55
N HIS A 86 6.70 22.72 -13.20
CA HIS A 86 7.90 21.99 -12.80
C HIS A 86 8.63 22.81 -11.73
N ILE A 87 9.04 22.16 -10.64
CA ILE A 87 9.76 22.76 -9.52
C ILE A 87 11.10 22.05 -9.40
N ASN A 88 12.21 22.78 -9.49
CA ASN A 88 13.55 22.18 -9.36
C ASN A 88 13.91 22.05 -7.88
N THR A 89 13.59 23.08 -7.10
CA THR A 89 13.81 23.12 -5.66
C THR A 89 12.69 23.89 -4.96
N VAL A 90 12.42 23.59 -3.69
CA VAL A 90 11.47 24.36 -2.86
C VAL A 90 11.78 25.86 -2.83
N ARG A 91 13.05 26.26 -3.04
CA ARG A 91 13.47 27.66 -3.08
C ARG A 91 12.80 28.45 -4.21
N ASP A 92 12.41 27.78 -5.30
CA ASP A 92 11.70 28.38 -6.44
C ASP A 92 10.31 28.94 -6.05
N LEU A 93 9.85 28.65 -4.83
CA LEU A 93 8.52 28.98 -4.31
C LEU A 93 8.54 29.96 -3.13
N PHE A 94 9.72 30.34 -2.61
CA PHE A 94 9.85 31.10 -1.36
C PHE A 94 9.21 32.49 -1.42
N ASP A 95 9.28 33.17 -2.57
CA ASP A 95 8.69 34.50 -2.74
C ASP A 95 7.17 34.45 -3.00
N GLU A 96 6.61 33.26 -3.24
CA GLU A 96 5.21 33.07 -3.64
C GLU A 96 4.33 32.49 -2.51
N PHE A 97 4.92 31.79 -1.55
CA PHE A 97 4.18 31.04 -0.52
C PHE A 97 4.83 31.12 0.85
N ASP A 98 4.03 31.36 1.90
CA ASP A 98 4.50 31.39 3.29
C ASP A 98 4.86 30.00 3.84
N ILE A 99 4.14 28.97 3.37
CA ILE A 99 4.29 27.57 3.79
C ILE A 99 4.35 26.68 2.55
N ILE A 100 5.36 25.83 2.50
CA ILE A 100 5.56 24.85 1.43
C ILE A 100 5.55 23.46 2.05
N VAL A 101 4.65 22.60 1.55
CA VAL A 101 4.59 21.19 1.92
C VAL A 101 5.16 20.37 0.76
N ASN A 102 6.33 19.76 0.96
CA ASN A 102 6.98 18.94 -0.05
C ASN A 102 6.35 17.54 -0.10
N CYS A 103 5.64 17.24 -1.19
CA CYS A 103 5.06 15.91 -1.47
C CYS A 103 5.55 15.35 -2.82
N ALA A 104 6.82 15.57 -3.18
CA ALA A 104 7.37 15.20 -4.50
C ALA A 104 7.72 13.70 -4.68
N GLY A 105 7.31 12.83 -3.76
CA GLY A 105 7.53 11.38 -3.84
C GLY A 105 9.02 11.03 -3.92
N LEU A 106 9.41 10.20 -4.90
CA LEU A 106 10.81 9.80 -5.14
C LEU A 106 11.76 10.99 -5.38
N ASN A 107 11.25 12.13 -5.83
CA ASN A 107 12.05 13.35 -5.99
C ASN A 107 12.09 14.23 -4.74
N GLY A 108 11.51 13.79 -3.62
CA GLY A 108 11.38 14.56 -2.37
C GLY A 108 12.70 15.18 -1.92
N GLY A 109 13.75 14.37 -1.73
CA GLY A 109 15.07 14.84 -1.32
C GLY A 109 15.74 15.77 -2.35
N LYS A 110 15.56 15.48 -3.65
CA LYS A 110 16.08 16.35 -4.72
C LYS A 110 15.44 17.75 -4.69
N VAL A 111 14.12 17.81 -4.51
CA VAL A 111 13.37 19.07 -4.44
C VAL A 111 13.64 19.82 -3.14
N ALA A 112 13.82 19.10 -2.02
CA ALA A 112 14.22 19.69 -0.74
C ALA A 112 15.60 20.36 -0.84
N GLY A 113 16.55 19.72 -1.52
CA GLY A 113 17.91 20.26 -1.69
C GLY A 113 18.70 20.31 -0.39
N ASP A 114 18.41 19.39 0.53
CA ASP A 114 18.99 19.27 1.87
C ASP A 114 20.05 18.15 1.98
N GLY A 115 20.35 17.45 0.87
CA GLY A 115 21.31 16.36 0.82
C GLY A 115 20.74 14.97 1.13
N ASP A 116 19.41 14.87 1.33
CA ASP A 116 18.70 13.60 1.55
C ASP A 116 18.35 12.87 0.23
N ASP A 117 18.75 13.41 -0.92
CA ASP A 117 18.49 12.85 -2.25
C ASP A 117 18.99 11.40 -2.41
N LYS A 118 20.06 11.04 -1.72
CA LYS A 118 20.66 9.69 -1.75
C LYS A 118 19.92 8.66 -0.91
N ASN A 119 19.07 9.08 0.03
CA ASN A 119 18.32 8.17 0.89
C ASN A 119 16.97 7.75 0.29
N MET A 120 16.62 8.29 -0.88
CA MET A 120 15.41 7.94 -1.62
C MET A 120 15.76 7.23 -2.92
N PHE A 121 15.42 5.95 -3.02
CA PHE A 121 15.69 5.13 -4.20
C PHE A 121 14.44 4.37 -4.68
N PRO A 122 14.29 4.17 -5.99
CA PRO A 122 13.12 3.48 -6.53
C PRO A 122 13.19 1.97 -6.26
N ILE A 123 12.12 1.40 -5.74
CA ILE A 123 11.86 -0.04 -5.75
C ILE A 123 10.87 -0.32 -6.87
N ARG A 124 11.27 -1.10 -7.86
CA ARG A 124 10.45 -1.38 -9.04
C ARG A 124 9.45 -2.51 -8.74
N GLY A 125 8.16 -2.16 -8.72
CA GLY A 125 7.06 -3.13 -8.74
C GLY A 125 6.58 -3.42 -10.16
N ILE A 126 6.18 -4.66 -10.43
CA ILE A 126 5.51 -5.07 -11.68
C ILE A 126 4.19 -5.70 -11.26
N ILE A 127 3.08 -5.25 -11.87
CA ILE A 127 1.72 -5.71 -11.57
C ILE A 127 1.09 -6.19 -12.88
N PHE A 128 0.41 -7.33 -12.83
CA PHE A 128 -0.46 -7.80 -13.90
C PHE A 128 -1.90 -7.50 -13.53
N GLU A 129 -2.57 -6.68 -14.34
CA GLU A 129 -4.01 -6.44 -14.20
C GLU A 129 -4.77 -7.48 -15.02
N VAL A 130 -5.67 -8.21 -14.38
CA VAL A 130 -6.46 -9.27 -15.00
C VAL A 130 -7.94 -9.01 -14.74
N ILE A 131 -8.76 -9.16 -15.77
CA ILE A 131 -10.22 -9.05 -15.69
C ILE A 131 -10.77 -10.48 -15.61
N PHE A 132 -11.50 -10.79 -14.54
CA PHE A 132 -12.23 -12.04 -14.38
C PHE A 132 -13.74 -11.76 -14.36
N ASP A 133 -14.51 -12.50 -15.17
CA ASP A 133 -15.96 -12.29 -15.36
C ASP A 133 -16.84 -13.05 -14.35
N SER A 134 -16.30 -13.70 -13.31
CA SER A 134 -17.10 -14.51 -12.39
C SER A 134 -17.45 -13.83 -11.05
N ILE A 135 -18.73 -13.93 -10.69
CA ILE A 135 -19.42 -13.49 -9.45
C ILE A 135 -18.86 -14.12 -8.15
N PHE A 136 -17.86 -15.00 -8.23
CA PHE A 136 -17.25 -15.65 -7.09
C PHE A 136 -15.74 -15.47 -7.15
N LEU A 137 -15.26 -14.37 -6.60
CA LEU A 137 -13.99 -14.30 -5.90
C LEU A 137 -14.08 -13.08 -4.99
N ASN A 138 -14.30 -13.33 -3.70
CA ASN A 138 -13.78 -12.41 -2.69
C ASN A 138 -12.35 -12.12 -3.11
N LYS A 139 -12.01 -10.85 -3.35
CA LYS A 139 -10.69 -10.39 -3.81
C LYS A 139 -9.63 -10.90 -2.84
N LEU A 140 -9.18 -12.13 -3.05
CA LEU A 140 -8.05 -12.76 -2.39
C LEU A 140 -6.84 -12.29 -3.16
N VAL A 141 -6.19 -11.28 -2.59
CA VAL A 141 -4.87 -10.85 -3.06
C VAL A 141 -3.87 -11.72 -2.32
N TYR A 142 -3.26 -12.66 -3.05
CA TYR A 142 -2.04 -13.34 -2.62
C TYR A 142 -0.87 -12.44 -3.02
N ILE A 143 -0.07 -12.02 -2.03
CA ILE A 143 1.20 -11.33 -2.23
C ILE A 143 2.31 -12.32 -1.93
#